data_AF-A0A7S2P134-F1
#
_entry.id   AF-A0A7S2P134-F1
#
_cell.length_a   1.000
_cell.length_b   1.000
_cell.length_c   1.000
_cell.angle_alpha   90.00
_cell.angle_beta   90.00
_cell.angle_gamma   90.00
#
_symmetry.space_group_name_H-M   'P 1'
#
loop_
_entity.id
_entity.type
_entity.pdbx_description
1 polymer ?
#
loop_
_entity_poly.entity_id
_entity_poly.type
_entity_poly.pdbx_seq_one_letter_code
_entity_poly.pdbx_strand_id
1 'polypeptide(L)'
;RKAGELALLRCVMCAGFYPNVAQIQRVTGGKGGAKTFCVSAGDLDRCIVHPGSLNARQLADMQANHGWLLYHTKVKTSQVFLHDSTLIGSIPLLLFGGGQLQMAKNRRTIVLDGALRFDGQREE
;
A
#
# COMPACT_ATOMS: atom_id res chain seq x y z
N ARG A 1 6.75 22.81 8.73
CA ARG A 1 6.91 23.11 7.27
C ARG A 1 7.33 21.88 6.47
N LYS A 2 8.49 21.25 6.70
CA LYS A 2 8.99 20.07 5.93
C LYS A 2 8.01 18.88 5.80
N ALA A 3 7.21 18.59 6.84
CA ALA A 3 6.27 17.47 6.81
C ALA A 3 5.15 17.65 5.76
N GLY A 4 4.70 18.89 5.53
CA GLY A 4 3.66 19.21 4.54
C GLY A 4 4.15 19.05 3.10
N GLU A 5 5.41 19.42 2.84
CA GLU A 5 6.05 19.24 1.52
C GLU A 5 6.19 17.76 1.15
N LEU A 6 6.56 16.92 2.12
CA LEU A 6 6.64 15.47 1.91
C LEU A 6 5.26 14.85 1.68
N ALA A 7 4.22 15.34 2.37
CA ALA A 7 2.85 14.89 2.13
C ALA A 7 2.38 15.27 0.72
N LEU A 8 2.64 16.50 0.27
CA LEU A 8 2.37 16.95 -1.09
C LEU A 8 3.12 16.11 -2.13
N LEU A 9 4.41 15.83 -1.92
CA LEU A 9 5.18 14.97 -2.83
C LEU A 9 4.57 13.57 -2.92
N ARG A 10 4.13 13.00 -1.79
CA ARG A 10 3.42 11.71 -1.78
C ARG A 10 2.11 11.76 -2.55
N CYS A 11 1.35 12.84 -2.45
CA CYS A 11 0.14 13.06 -3.25
C CYS A 11 0.44 13.11 -4.75
N VAL A 12 1.48 13.84 -5.16
CA VAL A 12 1.91 13.90 -6.57
C VAL A 12 2.37 12.53 -7.07
N MET A 13 3.16 11.81 -6.28
CA MET A 13 3.55 10.43 -6.59
C MET A 13 2.32 9.53 -6.69
N CYS A 14 1.35 9.65 -5.80
CA CYS A 14 0.09 8.90 -5.88
C CYS A 14 -0.62 9.11 -7.20
N ALA A 15 -0.77 10.36 -7.65
CA ALA A 15 -1.40 10.69 -8.91
C ALA A 15 -0.66 10.09 -10.12
N GLY A 16 0.67 10.08 -10.08
CA GLY A 16 1.50 9.58 -11.20
C GLY A 16 1.67 8.06 -11.25
N PHE A 17 1.66 7.39 -10.10
CA PHE A 17 1.86 5.94 -10.01
C PHE A 17 0.55 5.14 -9.90
N TYR A 18 -0.59 5.76 -9.59
CA TYR A 18 -1.88 5.05 -9.65
C TYR A 18 -2.14 4.54 -11.07
N PRO A 19 -2.59 3.28 -11.28
CA PRO A 19 -3.13 2.31 -10.30
C PRO A 19 -2.11 1.34 -9.67
N ASN A 20 -0.80 1.57 -9.80
CA ASN A 20 0.25 0.69 -9.27
C ASN A 20 0.41 0.81 -7.75
N VAL A 21 -0.56 0.25 -7.03
CA VAL A 21 -0.66 0.25 -5.57
C VAL A 21 -0.66 -1.18 -5.05
N ALA A 22 -0.02 -1.41 -3.90
CA ALA A 22 -0.10 -2.66 -3.17
C ALA A 22 -0.41 -2.42 -1.69
N GLN A 23 -1.25 -3.28 -1.12
CA GLN A 23 -1.55 -3.28 0.31
C GLN A 23 -0.54 -4.12 1.05
N ILE A 24 0.05 -3.58 2.12
CA ILE A 24 0.95 -4.32 2.99
C ILE A 24 0.10 -5.19 3.92
N GLN A 25 0.39 -6.49 3.92
CA GLN A 25 -0.26 -7.47 4.78
C GLN A 25 0.79 -8.24 5.56
N ARG A 26 0.58 -8.34 6.87
CA ARG A 26 1.44 -9.13 7.75
C ARG A 26 0.70 -10.40 8.10
N VAL A 27 1.30 -11.55 7.79
CA VAL A 27 0.81 -12.84 8.29
C VAL A 27 1.72 -13.26 9.44
N THR A 28 1.14 -13.20 10.63
CA THR A 28 1.65 -13.83 11.85
C THR A 28 1.20 -15.29 11.84
N GLY A 29 2.08 -16.21 11.46
CA GLY A 29 1.73 -17.63 11.40
C GLY A 29 2.94 -18.57 11.46
N GLY A 30 3.00 -19.36 12.54
CA GLY A 30 3.85 -20.56 12.68
C GLY A 30 5.30 -20.32 13.10
N LYS A 31 6.00 -21.43 13.42
CA LYS A 31 7.36 -21.57 14.02
C LYS A 31 8.52 -20.80 13.34
N GLY A 32 8.27 -19.97 12.32
CA GLY A 32 9.26 -19.26 11.51
C GLY A 32 9.19 -17.73 11.57
N GLY A 33 8.47 -17.15 12.54
CA GLY A 33 8.36 -15.70 12.70
C GLY A 33 7.36 -15.04 11.74
N ALA A 34 7.07 -13.75 11.98
CA ALA A 34 6.12 -13.00 11.18
C ALA A 34 6.72 -12.60 9.83
N LYS A 35 5.98 -12.82 8.75
CA LYS A 35 6.39 -12.44 7.38
C LYS A 35 5.45 -11.37 6.82
N THR A 36 6.05 -10.31 6.30
CA THR A 36 5.34 -9.23 5.61
C THR A 36 5.31 -9.53 4.11
N PHE A 37 4.14 -9.47 3.49
CA PHE A 37 3.97 -9.51 2.04
C PHE A 37 3.06 -8.36 1.60
N CYS A 38 2.95 -8.16 0.30
CA CYS A 38 2.08 -7.16 -0.30
C CYS A 38 1.03 -7.85 -1.18
N VAL A 39 -0.13 -7.23 -1.36
CA VAL A 39 -1.16 -7.64 -2.32
C VAL A 39 -1.39 -6.49 -3.28
N SER A 40 -1.13 -6.69 -4.57
CA SER A 40 -1.36 -5.65 -5.58
C SER A 40 -2.85 -5.41 -5.79
N ALA A 41 -3.26 -4.14 -5.89
CA ALA A 41 -4.67 -3.78 -5.99
C ALA A 41 -5.32 -4.22 -7.31
N GLY A 42 -4.56 -4.24 -8.42
CA GLY A 42 -5.12 -4.54 -9.74
C GLY A 42 -5.45 -6.01 -9.98
N ASP A 43 -4.58 -6.92 -9.56
CA ASP A 43 -4.67 -8.36 -9.86
C ASP A 43 -4.73 -9.25 -8.61
N LEU A 44 -4.69 -8.65 -7.42
CA LEU A 44 -4.73 -9.35 -6.13
C LEU A 44 -3.59 -10.37 -5.94
N ASP A 45 -2.51 -10.24 -6.71
CA ASP A 45 -1.34 -11.10 -6.59
C ASP A 45 -0.60 -10.84 -5.28
N ARG A 46 -0.17 -11.94 -4.65
CA ARG A 46 0.81 -11.87 -3.57
C ARG A 46 2.17 -11.48 -4.14
N CYS A 47 2.68 -10.35 -3.67
CA CYS A 47 3.95 -9.77 -4.06
C CYS A 47 4.86 -9.59 -2.83
N ILE A 48 6.15 -9.45 -3.05
CA ILE A 48 7.14 -9.13 -2.01
C ILE A 48 7.95 -7.92 -2.47
N VAL A 49 8.32 -7.03 -1.55
CA VAL A 49 9.25 -5.94 -1.87
C VAL A 49 10.63 -6.54 -2.19
N HIS A 50 11.22 -6.14 -3.31
CA HIS A 50 12.51 -6.65 -3.74
C HIS A 50 13.60 -6.38 -2.66
N PRO A 51 14.51 -7.33 -2.36
CA PRO A 51 15.52 -7.16 -1.30
C PRO A 51 16.44 -5.94 -1.47
N GLY A 52 16.66 -5.49 -2.71
CA GLY A 52 17.43 -4.27 -3.01
C GLY A 52 16.69 -2.96 -2.74
N SER A 53 15.40 -3.00 -2.40
CA SER A 53 14.64 -1.81 -2.03
C SER A 53 14.96 -1.38 -0.59
N LEU A 54 15.07 -0.08 -0.35
CA LEU A 54 15.20 0.48 1.01
C LEU A 54 14.04 0.06 1.93
N ASN A 55 12.86 -0.14 1.35
CA ASN A 55 11.68 -0.55 2.11
C ASN A 55 11.71 -2.03 2.50
N ALA A 56 12.59 -2.86 1.93
CA ALA A 56 12.64 -4.29 2.25
C ALA A 56 12.92 -4.55 3.74
N ARG A 57 13.85 -3.77 4.32
CA ARG A 57 14.18 -3.85 5.74
C ARG A 57 13.13 -3.13 6.60
N GLN A 58 12.71 -1.94 6.17
CA GLN A 58 11.74 -1.14 6.91
C GLN A 58 10.37 -1.82 7.05
N LEU A 59 9.89 -2.54 6.04
CA LEU A 59 8.63 -3.29 6.12
C LEU A 59 8.68 -4.49 7.07
N ALA A 60 9.86 -5.05 7.32
CA ALA A 60 10.02 -6.16 8.27
C ALA A 60 9.79 -5.69 9.71
N ASP A 61 10.23 -4.46 10.01
CA ASP A 61 10.16 -3.82 11.33
C ASP A 61 8.84 -3.05 11.54
N MET A 62 8.10 -2.72 10.48
CA MET A 62 6.80 -2.06 10.60
C MET A 62 5.73 -3.00 11.18
N GLN A 63 5.12 -2.55 12.29
CA GLN A 63 4.03 -3.27 12.99
C GLN A 63 2.66 -3.16 12.30
N ALA A 64 2.56 -2.57 11.12
CA ALA A 64 1.28 -2.07 10.63
C ALA A 64 0.50 -3.09 9.80
N ASN A 65 -0.68 -3.46 10.29
CA ASN A 65 -1.69 -4.24 9.56
C ASN A 65 -2.41 -3.45 8.44
N HIS A 66 -2.04 -2.20 8.12
CA HIS A 66 -2.84 -1.34 7.23
C HIS A 66 -2.01 -0.28 6.48
N GLY A 67 -0.86 -0.65 5.91
CA GLY A 67 -0.03 0.26 5.09
C GLY A 67 -0.25 0.10 3.58
N TRP A 68 -0.01 1.16 2.80
CA TRP A 68 -0.07 1.12 1.34
C TRP A 68 1.29 1.43 0.73
N LEU A 69 1.55 0.83 -0.43
CA LEU A 69 2.81 0.95 -1.15
C LEU A 69 2.52 1.32 -2.61
N LEU A 70 3.14 2.38 -3.09
CA LEU A 70 3.27 2.64 -4.53
C LEU A 70 4.48 1.87 -5.05
N TYR A 71 4.41 1.39 -6.29
CA TYR A 71 5.54 0.77 -6.96
C TYR A 71 5.64 1.21 -8.42
N HIS A 72 6.86 1.25 -8.95
CA HIS A 72 7.08 1.52 -10.37
C HIS A 72 7.02 0.24 -11.20
N THR A 73 7.75 -0.80 -10.76
CA THR A 73 7.95 -2.01 -11.56
C THR A 73 7.58 -3.26 -10.77
N LYS A 74 6.78 -4.13 -11.40
CA LYS A 74 6.41 -5.45 -10.90
C LYS A 74 7.04 -6.51 -11.80
N VAL A 75 7.92 -7.35 -11.25
CA VAL A 75 8.67 -8.36 -12.00
C VAL A 75 8.46 -9.73 -11.39
N LYS A 76 8.17 -10.73 -12.22
CA LYS A 76 8.07 -12.14 -11.80
C LYS A 76 9.36 -12.88 -12.16
N THR A 77 10.06 -13.37 -11.15
CA THR A 77 11.23 -14.25 -11.32
C THR A 77 10.96 -15.57 -10.60
N SER A 78 11.59 -15.81 -9.44
CA SER A 78 11.24 -16.91 -8.53
C SER A 78 9.92 -16.65 -7.80
N GLN A 79 9.66 -15.38 -7.48
CA GLN A 79 8.41 -14.86 -6.92
C GLN A 79 8.11 -13.51 -7.57
N VAL A 80 6.95 -12.93 -7.25
CA VAL A 80 6.58 -11.61 -7.75
C VAL A 80 7.19 -10.53 -6.85
N PHE A 81 8.06 -9.71 -7.42
CA PHE A 81 8.79 -8.67 -6.72
C PHE A 81 8.35 -7.27 -7.15
N LEU A 82 8.23 -6.38 -6.15
CA LEU A 82 7.99 -4.95 -6.36
C LEU A 82 9.32 -4.19 -6.24
N HIS A 83 9.69 -3.48 -7.29
CA HIS A 83 10.85 -2.60 -7.34
C HIS A 83 10.43 -1.14 -7.23
N ASP A 84 11.36 -0.31 -6.71
CA ASP A 84 11.19 1.14 -6.55
C ASP A 84 9.86 1.50 -5.88
N SER A 85 9.76 1.09 -4.62
CA SER A 85 8.56 1.26 -3.83
C SER A 85 8.60 2.49 -2.95
N THR A 86 7.44 3.10 -2.69
CA THR A 86 7.28 4.21 -1.76
C THR A 86 6.09 3.95 -0.84
N LEU A 87 6.31 4.04 0.47
CA LEU A 87 5.24 3.95 1.46
C LEU A 87 4.34 5.18 1.39
N ILE A 88 3.03 4.94 1.32
CA ILE A 88 2.01 5.99 1.26
C ILE A 88 0.90 5.76 2.28
N GLY A 89 0.33 6.87 2.77
CA GLY A 89 -0.86 6.84 3.63
C GLY A 89 -2.14 6.61 2.83
N SER A 90 -3.25 6.41 3.54
CA SER A 90 -4.59 6.27 2.95
C SER A 90 -5.09 7.57 2.31
N ILE A 91 -4.85 8.72 2.93
CA ILE A 91 -5.38 10.02 2.48
C ILE A 91 -4.91 10.39 1.06
N PRO A 92 -3.62 10.29 0.69
CA PRO A 92 -3.20 10.54 -0.69
C PRO A 92 -3.89 9.64 -1.72
N LEU A 93 -4.12 8.36 -1.41
CA LEU A 93 -4.84 7.42 -2.28
C LEU A 93 -6.31 7.80 -2.42
N LEU A 94 -6.97 8.19 -1.33
CA LEU A 94 -8.37 8.62 -1.36
C LEU A 94 -8.57 9.91 -2.15
N LEU A 95 -7.58 10.82 -2.14
CA LEU A 95 -7.65 12.11 -2.83
C LEU A 95 -7.19 12.03 -4.30
N PHE A 96 -6.14 11.26 -4.59
CA PHE A 96 -5.45 11.25 -5.88
C PHE A 96 -5.39 9.88 -6.56
N GLY A 97 -5.90 8.84 -5.91
CA GLY A 97 -5.91 7.48 -6.46
C GLY A 97 -6.96 7.27 -7.56
N GLY A 98 -7.33 8.32 -8.30
CA GLY A 98 -8.23 8.21 -9.45
C GLY A 98 -9.58 7.52 -9.17
N GLY A 99 -10.34 7.25 -10.23
CA GLY A 99 -11.42 6.27 -10.16
C GLY A 99 -12.66 6.65 -9.34
N GLN A 100 -13.48 5.63 -9.06
CA GLN A 100 -14.76 5.81 -8.37
C GLN A 100 -14.61 5.54 -6.87
N LEU A 101 -14.96 6.54 -6.05
CA LEU A 101 -15.04 6.42 -4.61
C LEU A 101 -16.45 5.96 -4.20
N GLN A 102 -16.54 4.84 -3.49
CA GLN A 102 -17.79 4.27 -3.00
C GLN A 102 -17.75 4.09 -1.49
N MET A 103 -18.83 4.47 -0.81
CA MET A 103 -18.98 4.17 0.61
C MET A 103 -19.71 2.85 0.78
N ALA A 104 -19.15 1.93 1.56
CA ALA A 104 -19.79 0.65 1.86
C ALA A 104 -21.07 0.85 2.69
N LYS A 105 -21.98 -0.13 2.63
CA LYS A 105 -23.27 -0.09 3.33
C LYS A 105 -23.15 0.13 4.85
N ASN A 106 -22.03 -0.29 5.44
CA ASN A 106 -21.73 -0.10 6.87
C ASN A 106 -21.34 1.34 7.24
N ARG A 107 -21.22 2.26 6.26
CA ARG A 107 -20.75 3.65 6.37
C ARG A 107 -19.40 3.83 7.09
N ARG A 108 -18.62 2.75 7.20
CA ARG A 108 -17.33 2.71 7.90
C ARG A 108 -16.18 2.37 6.97
N THR A 109 -16.45 1.76 5.83
CA THR A 109 -15.44 1.39 4.85
C THR A 109 -15.62 2.21 3.58
N ILE A 110 -14.54 2.80 3.09
CA ILE A 110 -14.48 3.48 1.79
C ILE A 110 -13.77 2.54 0.82
N VAL A 111 -14.33 2.40 -0.38
CA VAL A 111 -13.79 1.56 -1.44
C VAL A 111 -13.42 2.45 -2.63
N LEU A 112 -12.18 2.36 -3.08
CA LEU A 112 -11.67 3.05 -4.25
C LEU A 112 -11.49 2.04 -5.39
N ASP A 113 -12.12 2.32 -6.54
CA ASP A 113 -12.11 1.46 -7.75
C ASP A 113 -12.49 -0.01 -7.51
N GLY A 114 -13.32 -0.27 -6.50
CA GLY A 114 -13.77 -1.63 -6.15
C GLY A 114 -12.69 -2.53 -5.53
N ALA A 115 -11.41 -2.15 -5.60
CA ALA A 115 -10.27 -2.97 -5.16
C ALA A 115 -9.69 -2.52 -3.82
N LEU A 116 -9.46 -1.22 -3.65
CA LEU A 116 -8.79 -0.67 -2.48
C LEU A 116 -9.81 -0.38 -1.38
N ARG A 117 -9.67 -1.03 -0.22
CA ARG A 117 -10.59 -0.89 0.92
C ARG A 117 -9.91 -0.18 2.07
N PHE A 118 -10.53 0.91 2.54
CA PHE A 118 -10.06 1.74 3.62
C PHE A 118 -11.09 1.72 4.74
N ASP A 119 -10.70 1.23 5.91
CA ASP A 119 -11.54 1.33 7.10
C ASP A 119 -11.35 2.69 7.76
N GLY A 120 -12.45 3.35 8.08
CA GLY A 120 -12.47 4.58 8.86
C GLY A 120 -11.87 4.30 10.24
N GLN A 121 -10.65 4.81 10.45
CA GLN A 121 -10.08 4.96 11.79
C GLN A 121 -10.87 6.08 12.48
N ARG A 122 -11.34 5.85 13.71
CA ARG A 122 -11.75 6.95 14.58
C ARG A 122 -10.47 7.70 14.96
N GLU A 123 -10.41 9.00 14.71
CA GLU A 123 -9.53 9.87 15.50
C GLU A 123 -10.07 9.82 16.93
N GLU A 124 -9.28 9.30 17.86
CA GLU A 124 -9.42 9.55 19.30
C GLU A 124 -8.68 10.84 19.66
#